data_AF-A0A0D8IWU4-F1
#
_entry.id   AF-A0A0D8IWU4-F1
#
_cell.length_a   1.000
_cell.length_b   1.000
_cell.length_c   1.000
_cell.angle_alpha   90.00
_cell.angle_beta   90.00
_cell.angle_gamma   90.00
#
_symmetry.space_group_name_H-M   'P 1'
#
loop_
_entity.id
_entity.type
_entity.pdbx_description
1 polymer ?
#
loop_
_entity_poly.entity_id
_entity_poly.type
_entity_poly.pdbx_seq_one_letter_code
_entity_poly.pdbx_strand_id
1 'polypeptide(L)' 'MVKKHLDSLYADGTKGEVFTHLMELISSKENTRMIYRTTKGNTESSTVGVDKRTVQDLAKLSEERYAALIQK' A
#
# COMPACT_ATOMS: atom_id res chain seq x y z
N MET A 1 6.78 2.72 12.45
CA MET A 1 6.10 1.44 12.71
C MET A 1 6.12 0.53 11.47
N VAL A 2 5.64 0.97 10.31
CA VAL A 2 5.63 0.15 9.07
C VAL A 2 7.03 -0.27 8.58
N LYS A 3 8.03 0.63 8.60
CA LYS A 3 9.41 0.27 8.22
C LYS A 3 9.97 -0.92 9.02
N LYS A 4 9.70 -0.95 10.32
CA LYS A 4 10.12 -2.06 11.21
C LYS A 4 9.46 -3.38 10.82
N HIS A 5 8.20 -3.36 10.36
CA HIS A 5 7.53 -4.58 9.88
C HIS A 5 8.14 -5.07 8.57
N LEU A 6 8.51 -4.16 7.67
CA LEU A 6 9.20 -4.53 6.44
C LEU A 6 10.59 -5.10 6.72
N ASP A 7 11.35 -4.50 7.64
CA ASP A 7 12.68 -4.99 8.05
C ASP A 7 12.58 -6.40 8.67
N SER A 8 11.56 -6.66 9.50
CA SER A 8 11.29 -8.00 10.05
C SER A 8 10.86 -9.00 8.98
N LEU A 9 9.91 -8.64 8.11
CA LEU A 9 9.49 -9.50 6.99
C LEU A 9 10.68 -9.84 6.08
N TYR A 10 11.57 -8.88 5.83
CA TYR A 10 12.77 -9.11 5.05
C TYR A 10 13.72 -10.09 5.76
N ALA A 11 13.99 -9.87 7.05
CA ALA A 11 14.84 -10.75 7.84
C ALA A 11 14.30 -12.19 7.93
N ASP A 12 13.00 -12.37 8.11
CA ASP A 12 12.37 -13.69 8.21
C ASP A 12 12.26 -14.37 6.85
N GLY A 13 12.07 -13.59 5.78
CA GLY A 13 12.11 -14.09 4.40
C GLY A 13 13.48 -14.65 4.02
N THR A 14 14.57 -14.04 4.50
CA THR A 14 15.93 -14.58 4.29
C THR A 14 16.18 -15.91 4.98
N LYS A 15 15.35 -16.28 5.97
CA LYS A 15 15.41 -17.59 6.66
C LYS A 15 14.48 -18.63 6.03
N GLY A 16 13.74 -18.28 4.98
CA GLY A 16 12.77 -19.16 4.33
C GLY A 16 11.46 -19.35 5.11
N GLU A 17 11.11 -18.41 6.00
CA GLU A 17 9.85 -18.48 6.74
C GLU A 17 8.63 -18.27 5.82
N VAL A 18 7.52 -18.92 6.18
CA VAL A 18 6.24 -18.78 5.49
C VAL A 18 5.39 -17.74 6.18
N PHE A 19 5.01 -16.68 5.47
CA PHE A 19 4.16 -15.62 6.02
C PHE A 19 2.68 -15.98 5.93
N THR A 20 2.12 -16.52 7.02
CA THR A 20 0.71 -16.92 7.09
C THR A 20 -0.26 -15.73 7.21
N HIS A 21 0.22 -14.57 7.69
CA HIS A 21 -0.59 -13.36 7.93
C HIS A 21 -0.18 -12.16 7.06
N LEU A 22 0.50 -12.40 5.93
CA LEU A 22 1.01 -11.33 5.07
C LEU A 22 -0.12 -10.42 4.56
N MET A 23 -1.25 -11.00 4.18
CA MET A 23 -2.39 -10.24 3.65
C MET A 23 -2.98 -9.29 4.71
N GLU A 24 -3.01 -9.70 5.98
CA GLU A 24 -3.47 -8.83 7.06
C GLU A 24 -2.55 -7.62 7.25
N LEU A 25 -1.23 -7.84 7.14
CA LEU A 25 -0.23 -6.76 7.20
C LEU A 25 -0.35 -5.81 6.00
N ILE A 26 -0.51 -6.34 4.79
CA ILE A 26 -0.65 -5.55 3.56
C ILE A 26 -1.93 -4.70 3.60
N SER A 27 -3.05 -5.28 4.03
CA SER A 27 -4.35 -4.60 4.09
C SER A 27 -4.57 -3.77 5.36
N SER A 28 -3.57 -3.70 6.24
CA SER A 28 -3.63 -2.90 7.46
C SER A 28 -3.89 -1.42 7.16
N LYS A 29 -4.59 -0.74 8.07
CA LYS A 29 -4.94 0.67 7.93
C LYS A 29 -3.68 1.55 7.91
N GLU A 30 -2.68 1.19 8.70
CA GLU A 30 -1.39 1.86 8.77
C GLU A 30 -0.64 1.77 7.44
N ASN A 31 -0.61 0.59 6.81
CA ASN A 31 0.02 0.41 5.51
C ASN A 31 -0.74 1.15 4.40
N THR A 32 -2.08 1.08 4.40
CA THR A 32 -2.95 1.80 3.46
C THR A 32 -2.70 3.32 3.50
N ARG A 33 -2.58 3.89 4.70
CA ARG A 33 -2.25 5.32 4.90
C ARG A 33 -0.86 5.68 4.41
N MET A 34 0.11 4.80 4.63
CA MET A 34 1.47 5.01 4.14
C MET A 34 1.50 5.06 2.61
N ILE A 35 0.84 4.11 1.95
CA ILE A 35 0.73 4.07 0.48
C ILE A 35 0.06 5.34 -0.04
N TYR A 36 -1.05 5.77 0.57
CA TYR A 36 -1.72 7.02 0.20
C TYR A 36 -0.75 8.23 0.19
N ARG A 37 0.09 8.36 1.22
CA ARG A 37 1.07 9.46 1.34
C ARG A 37 2.16 9.38 0.28
N THR A 38 2.68 8.19 0.00
CA THR A 38 3.76 8.01 -0.98
C THR A 38 3.25 8.14 -2.41
N THR A 39 2.05 7.64 -2.70
CA THR A 39 1.41 7.74 -4.02
C THR A 39 1.09 9.19 -4.41
N LYS A 40 0.68 10.04 -3.45
CA LYS A 40 0.45 11.48 -3.69
C LYS A 40 1.69 12.26 -4.12
N GLY A 41 2.89 11.79 -3.73
CA GLY A 41 4.15 12.41 -4.15
C GLY A 41 4.58 12.02 -5.57
N ASN A 42 4.13 10.86 -6.06
CA ASN A 42 4.57 10.25 -7.33
C ASN A 42 3.59 10.54 -8.49
N THR A 43 3.13 11.79 -8.62
CA THR A 43 2.03 12.18 -9.53
C THR A 43 2.42 12.26 -11.01
N GLU A 44 3.67 12.00 -11.37
CA GLU A 44 4.13 12.06 -12.77
C GLU A 44 3.72 10.83 -13.60
N SER A 45 3.23 9.75 -12.97
CA SER A 45 2.77 8.57 -13.68
C SER A 45 1.35 8.72 -14.20
N SER A 46 1.20 8.74 -15.54
CA SER A 46 -0.07 8.73 -16.27
C SER A 46 -0.55 7.32 -16.64
N THR A 47 0.14 6.27 -16.19
CA THR A 47 -0.23 4.89 -16.48
C THR A 47 -1.60 4.58 -15.88
N VAL A 48 -2.52 4.17 -16.75
CA VAL A 48 -3.89 3.83 -16.39
C VAL A 48 -3.94 2.40 -15.84
N GLY A 49 -4.53 2.23 -14.66
CA GLY A 49 -4.75 0.92 -14.04
C GLY A 49 -5.91 0.13 -14.65
N VAL A 50 -6.12 -1.10 -14.17
CA VAL A 50 -7.23 -1.99 -14.57
C VAL A 50 -8.60 -1.35 -14.33
N ASP A 51 -8.70 -0.50 -13.30
CA ASP A 51 -9.91 0.25 -12.94
C ASP A 51 -10.06 1.59 -13.70
N LYS A 52 -9.23 1.81 -14.72
CA LYS A 52 -9.17 3.01 -15.56
C LYS A 52 -8.79 4.30 -14.82
N ARG A 53 -8.19 4.19 -13.62
CA ARG A 53 -7.71 5.36 -12.86
C ARG A 53 -6.20 5.48 -12.96
N THR A 54 -5.70 6.71 -12.99
CA THR A 54 -4.26 6.97 -12.84
C THR A 54 -3.90 7.22 -11.37
N VAL A 55 -2.60 7.23 -11.08
CA VAL A 55 -2.09 7.70 -9.78
C VAL A 55 -2.55 9.12 -9.48
N GLN A 56 -2.70 10.00 -10.48
CA GLN A 56 -3.22 11.35 -10.28
C GLN A 56 -4.69 11.35 -9.87
N ASP A 57 -5.49 10.42 -10.38
CA ASP A 57 -6.89 10.30 -9.96
C ASP A 57 -7.00 9.79 -8.52
N LEU A 58 -6.17 8.83 -8.14
CA LEU A 58 -6.06 8.36 -6.76
C LEU A 58 -5.58 9.47 -5.82
N ALA A 59 -4.64 10.31 -6.31
CA ALA A 59 -4.14 11.47 -5.60
C ALA A 59 -5.18 12.60 -5.43
N LYS A 60 -6.36 12.53 -6.04
CA LYS A 60 -7.46 13.47 -5.77
C LYS A 60 -8.40 13.00 -4.66
N LEU A 61 -8.32 11.73 -4.26
CA LEU A 61 -9.18 11.15 -3.23
C LEU A 61 -8.79 11.65 -1.82
N SER A 62 -9.75 11.62 -0.91
CA SER A 62 -9.48 11.71 0.53
C SER A 62 -8.87 10.39 1.03
N GLU A 63 -8.20 10.44 2.18
CA GLU A 63 -7.58 9.26 2.79
C GLU A 63 -8.64 8.16 3.05
N GLU A 64 -9.83 8.54 3.49
CA GLU A 64 -10.94 7.62 3.80
C GLU A 64 -11.47 6.94 2.53
N ARG A 65 -11.66 7.70 1.45
CA ARG A 65 -12.10 7.16 0.16
C ARG A 65 -11.04 6.26 -0.47
N TYR A 66 -9.77 6.63 -0.33
CA TYR A 66 -8.66 5.80 -0.76
C TYR A 66 -8.65 4.47 0.01
N ALA A 67 -8.73 4.53 1.34
CA ALA A 67 -8.73 3.32 2.17
C ALA A 67 -9.90 2.38 1.86
N ALA A 68 -11.10 2.92 1.66
CA ALA A 68 -12.28 2.13 1.29
C ALA A 68 -12.16 1.41 -0.07
N LEU A 69 -11.33 1.91 -0.98
CA LEU A 69 -11.07 1.23 -2.27
C LEU A 69 -10.13 0.04 -2.11
N ILE A 70 -9.18 0.12 -1.18
CA ILE A 70 -8.14 -0.90 -0.97
C ILE A 70 -8.63 -2.03 -0.05
N GLN A 71 -9.52 -1.73 0.90
CA GLN A 71 -10.04 -2.70 1.88
C GLN A 71 -11.19 -3.58 1.34
N LYS A 72 -11.27 -3.79 0.02
CA LYS A 72 -12.31 -4.60 -0.64
C LYS A 72 -11.97 -6.08 -0.72
#